data_AF-A0A1J5FGR1-F1
#
_entry.id   AF-A0A1J5FGR1-F1
#
_cell.length_a   1.000
_cell.length_b   1.000
_cell.length_c   1.000
_cell.angle_alpha   90.00
_cell.angle_beta   90.00
_cell.angle_gamma   90.00
#
_symmetry.space_group_name_H-M   'P 1'
#
loop_
_entity.id
_entity.type
_entity.pdbx_description
1 polymer ?
#
loop_
_entity_poly.entity_id
_entity_poly.type
_entity_poly.pdbx_seq_one_letter_code
_entity_poly.pdbx_strand_id
1 'polypeptide(L)' 'MDGIMYPISLIIIAIMAFSFNRNNNSFLMIFVLLVGVYIIYSHETGHTATEFKNSMVQSIDESARDFSEQTVK' A
#
# COMPACT_ATOMS: atom_id res chain seq x y z
N MET A 1 -10.02 11.90 2.29
CA MET A 1 -9.41 11.28 3.49
C MET A 1 -8.01 10.72 3.17
N ASP A 2 -7.40 11.15 2.06
CA ASP A 2 -6.25 10.45 1.46
C ASP A 2 -4.88 10.99 1.92
N GLY A 3 -4.82 12.22 2.46
CA GLY A 3 -3.55 12.84 2.88
C GLY A 3 -2.98 12.35 4.21
N ILE A 4 -3.78 11.70 5.06
CA ILE A 4 -3.35 11.25 6.41
C ILE A 4 -2.78 9.83 6.37
N MET A 5 -3.14 9.04 5.35
CA MET A 5 -2.69 7.65 5.24
C MET A 5 -1.17 7.55 5.03
N TYR A 6 -0.59 8.47 4.26
CA TYR A 6 0.86 8.55 4.04
C TYR A 6 1.66 8.82 5.33
N PRO A 7 1.40 9.88 6.11
CA PRO A 7 2.12 10.11 7.35
C PRO A 7 1.91 9.00 8.39
N ILE A 8 0.72 8.38 8.44
CA ILE A 8 0.48 7.21 9.30
C ILE A 8 1.38 6.03 8.88
N SER A 9 1.47 5.75 7.58
CA SER A 9 2.31 4.65 7.07
C SER A 9 3.80 4.85 7.41
N LEU A 10 4.30 6.08 7.34
CA LEU A 10 5.68 6.40 7.73
C LEU A 10 5.91 6.20 9.23
N ILE A 11 4.95 6.59 10.07
CA ILE A 11 5.03 6.37 11.52
C ILE A 11 5.10 4.88 11.84
N ILE A 12 4.28 4.06 11.17
CA ILE A 12 4.29 2.60 11.36
C ILE A 12 5.65 2.00 10.98
N ILE A 13 6.22 2.42 9.85
CA ILE A 13 7.55 1.95 9.41
C ILE A 13 8.64 2.38 10.39
N ALA A 14 8.60 3.60 10.90
CA ALA A 14 9.55 4.08 11.90
C ALA A 14 9.49 3.25 13.19
N ILE A 15 8.27 2.91 13.66
CA ILE A 15 8.07 2.06 14.84
C ILE A 15 8.59 0.64 14.59
N MET A 16 8.33 0.06 13.43
CA MET A 16 8.86 -1.27 13.07
C MET A 16 10.39 -1.28 13.02
N ALA A 17 10.99 -0.32 12.33
CA ALA A 17 12.45 -0.19 12.23
C ALA A 17 13.09 -0.06 13.62
N PHE A 18 12.49 0.74 14.50
CA PHE A 18 12.93 0.87 15.90
C PHE A 18 12.81 -0.44 16.68
N SER A 19 11.71 -1.18 16.51
CA SER A 19 11.49 -2.47 17.17
C SER A 19 12.53 -3.51 16.72
N PHE A 20 12.82 -3.59 15.42
CA PHE A 20 13.83 -4.52 14.89
C PHE A 20 15.25 -4.13 15.30
N ASN A 21 15.55 -2.83 15.37
CA ASN A 21 16.83 -2.35 15.90
C ASN A 21 17.01 -2.77 17.37
N ARG A 22 15.96 -2.65 18.18
CA ARG A 22 15.99 -3.06 19.60
C ARG A 22 16.15 -4.57 19.80
N ASN A 23 15.64 -5.38 18.86
CA ASN A 23 15.79 -6.83 18.88
C ASN A 23 17.10 -7.32 18.22
N ASN A 24 18.06 -6.44 17.92
CA ASN A 24 19.33 -6.77 17.25
C ASN A 24 19.17 -7.48 15.89
N ASN A 25 18.00 -7.34 15.25
CA ASN A 25 17.76 -7.93 13.95
C ASN A 25 18.01 -6.91 12.84
N SER A 26 19.29 -6.63 12.59
CA SER A 26 19.73 -5.62 11.62
C SER A 26 19.29 -5.94 10.19
N PHE A 27 19.14 -7.22 9.84
CA PHE A 27 18.67 -7.61 8.52
C PHE A 27 17.21 -7.18 8.29
N LEU A 28 16.32 -7.47 9.25
CA LEU A 28 14.92 -7.03 9.18
C LEU A 28 14.79 -5.51 9.28
N MET A 29 15.63 -4.85 10.08
CA MET A 29 15.67 -3.37 10.14
C MET A 29 15.96 -2.76 8.77
N ILE A 30 17.01 -3.25 8.09
CA ILE A 30 17.39 -2.76 6.75
C ILE A 30 16.26 -3.03 5.74
N PHE A 31 15.64 -4.21 5.80
CA PHE A 31 14.52 -4.55 4.92
C PHE A 31 13.34 -3.58 5.10
N VAL A 32 12.96 -3.29 6.35
CA VAL A 32 11.87 -2.34 6.65
C VAL A 32 12.20 -0.92 6.20
N LEU A 33 13.46 -0.49 6.33
CA LEU A 33 13.89 0.82 5.82
C LEU A 33 13.80 0.89 4.28
N LEU A 34 14.19 -0.17 3.57
CA LEU A 34 14.04 -0.25 2.12
C LEU A 34 12.57 -0.17 1.67
N VAL A 35 11.68 -0.86 2.40
CA VAL A 35 10.22 -0.74 2.17
C VAL A 35 9.74 0.69 2.42
N GLY A 36 10.24 1.36 3.46
CA GLY A 36 9.94 2.77 3.73
C GLY A 36 10.34 3.69 2.58
N VAL A 37 11.56 3.53 2.07
CA VAL A 37 12.05 4.29 0.90
C VAL A 37 11.19 4.01 -0.33
N TYR A 38 10.81 2.77 -0.57
CA TYR A 38 9.91 2.40 -1.67
C TYR A 38 8.54 3.09 -1.56
N ILE A 39 7.96 3.15 -0.37
CA ILE A 39 6.68 3.82 -0.14
C ILE A 39 6.79 5.33 -0.37
N ILE A 40 7.87 5.98 0.10
CA ILE A 40 8.12 7.41 -0.14
C ILE A 40 8.25 7.68 -1.64
N TYR A 41 9.09 6.91 -2.32
CA TYR A 41 9.32 7.05 -3.76
C TYR A 41 8.03 6.83 -4.56
N SER A 42 7.27 5.80 -4.22
CA SER A 42 5.99 5.48 -4.86
C SER A 42 4.92 6.56 -4.63
N HIS A 43 4.94 7.20 -3.46
CA HIS A 43 4.04 8.30 -3.14
C HIS A 43 4.41 9.58 -3.92
N GLU A 44 5.70 9.91 -4.05
CA GLU A 44 6.16 11.08 -4.82
C GLU A 44 5.99 10.89 -6.34
N THR A 45 6.24 9.69 -6.86
CA THR A 45 6.15 9.40 -8.29
C THR A 45 4.72 9.08 -8.76
N GLY A 46 3.77 8.91 -7.84
CA GLY A 46 2.36 8.68 -8.15
C GLY A 46 2.03 7.29 -8.72
N HIS A 47 3.01 6.41 -8.87
CA HIS A 47 2.90 5.14 -9.61
C HIS A 47 2.23 3.98 -8.86
N THR A 48 1.62 4.17 -7.68
CA THR A 48 1.17 2.99 -6.92
C THR A 48 -0.18 3.13 -6.20
N ALA A 49 -0.53 4.27 -5.59
CA ALA A 49 -1.75 4.33 -4.78
C ALA A 49 -3.02 4.60 -5.60
N THR A 50 -2.97 5.50 -6.57
CA THR A 50 -4.15 5.89 -7.36
C THR A 50 -4.44 4.89 -8.47
N GLU A 51 -3.41 4.37 -9.16
CA GLU A 51 -3.57 3.35 -10.20
C GLU A 51 -4.04 2.00 -9.63
N PHE A 52 -3.48 1.56 -8.49
CA PHE A 52 -3.94 0.32 -7.84
C PHE A 52 -5.40 0.44 -7.39
N LYS A 53 -5.78 1.53 -6.73
CA LYS A 53 -7.17 1.78 -6.33
C LYS A 53 -8.12 1.87 -7.53
N ASN A 54 -7.74 2.57 -8.60
CA ASN A 54 -8.56 2.60 -9.82
C ASN A 54 -8.70 1.22 -10.46
N SER A 55 -7.62 0.45 -10.57
CA SER A 55 -7.67 -0.91 -11.14
C SER A 55 -8.51 -1.87 -10.29
N MET A 56 -8.48 -1.72 -8.97
CA MET A 56 -9.23 -2.57 -8.04
C MET A 56 -10.71 -2.20 -8.05
N VAL A 57 -11.05 -0.91 -8.09
CA VAL A 57 -12.45 -0.45 -8.23
C VAL A 57 -13.01 -0.86 -9.59
N GLN A 58 -12.22 -0.74 -10.67
CA GLN A 58 -12.61 -1.12 -12.01
C GLN A 58 -12.84 -2.63 -12.14
N SER A 59 -11.99 -3.47 -11.54
CA SER A 59 -12.19 -4.93 -11.53
C SER A 59 -13.41 -5.38 -10.73
N ILE A 60 -13.79 -4.66 -9.67
CA ILE A 60 -15.01 -4.92 -8.91
C ILE A 60 -16.26 -4.51 -9.72
N ASP A 61 -16.23 -3.36 -10.39
CA ASP A 61 -17.34 -2.88 -11.21
C ASP A 61 -17.58 -3.79 -12.42
N GLU A 62 -16.50 -4.22 -13.08
CA GLU A 62 -16.55 -5.16 -14.20
C GLU A 62 -17.08 -6.54 -13.76
N SER A 63 -16.66 -7.03 -12.59
CA SER A 63 -17.19 -8.27 -12.00
C SER A 63 -18.68 -8.16 -11.67
N ALA A 64 -19.13 -7.03 -11.12
CA ALA A 64 -20.54 -6.81 -10.79
C ALA A 64 -21.42 -6.72 -12.04
N ARG A 65 -20.91 -6.12 -13.11
CA ARG A 65 -21.60 -6.02 -14.40
C ARG A 65 -21.74 -7.39 -15.08
N ASP A 66 -20.69 -8.20 -15.07
CA ASP A 66 -20.71 -9.56 -15.65
C ASP A 66 -21.65 -10.49 -14.86
N PHE A 67 -21.72 -10.34 -13.54
CA PHE A 67 -22.69 -11.05 -12.69
C PHE A 67 -24.14 -10.62 -12.99
N SER A 68 -24.37 -9.33 -13.20
CA SER A 68 -25.67 -8.80 -13.58
C SER A 68 -26.13 -9.31 -14.96
N GLU A 69 -25.24 -9.39 -15.95
CA GLU A 69 -25.57 -9.91 -17.27
C GLU A 69 -25.84 -11.43 -17.26
N GLN A 70 -25.18 -12.20 -16.39
CA GLN A 70 -25.48 -13.62 -16.21
C GLN A 70 -26.80 -13.91 -15.49
N THR A 71 -27.31 -12.97 -14.67
CA THR A 71 -28.55 -13.17 -13.90
C THR A 71 -29.81 -12.75 -14.68
N VAL A 72 -29.67 -12.13 -15.86
CA VAL A 72 -30.77 -11.64 -16.71
C VAL A 72 -31.04 -12.54 -17.94
N LYS A 73 -30.36 -13.69 -18.05
CA LYS A 73 -30.65 -14.77 -19.02
C LYS A 73 -31.36 -15.93 -18.37
#